data_AF-A0A0T6LP22-F1
#
_entry.id   AF-A0A0T6LP22-F1
#
_cell.length_a   1.000
_cell.length_b   1.000
_cell.length_c   1.000
_cell.angle_alpha   90.00
_cell.angle_beta   90.00
_cell.angle_gamma   90.00
#
_symmetry.space_group_name_H-M   'P 1'
#
loop_
_entity.id
_entity.type
_entity.pdbx_description
1 polymer ?
#
loop_
_entity_poly.entity_id
_entity_poly.type
_entity_poly.pdbx_seq_one_letter_code
_entity_poly.pdbx_strand_id
1 'polypeptide(L)'
;MTTHRQDLPRQRRPRLVLGGAALLVPVAVTVFQAPPATSGSVTASAARRLVITEGGTPGNPVVHDGHGRAVDGITVEADHVVVENYTVDTPRAPGIEVTGHDITVRNNTVVRPHGGDGDGLRFFGDDLRILGNTIRGTSNRHGHADCMQTFASDTPPSRRVLIEGNRCEDIDNMCLMAEGPNDGEGDGHGVTSDLTFRDNHCETLEASQALMFEDVRDATITGNTFAAAPDHAIGLARGSTGAHVSGNDVSPDIRYEVGIDESSLPGYRGPEPGGPP
;
A
#
# COMPACT_ATOMS: atom_id res chain seq x y z
N MET A 1 45.18 -5.89 29.55
CA MET A 1 45.03 -7.08 28.69
C MET A 1 44.45 -6.62 27.37
N THR A 2 45.26 -5.99 26.50
CA THR A 2 45.90 -6.58 25.30
C THR A 2 44.91 -7.15 24.27
N THR A 3 44.61 -6.31 23.28
CA THR A 3 43.96 -6.61 22.01
C THR A 3 44.96 -7.29 21.06
N HIS A 4 44.62 -8.46 20.53
CA HIS A 4 45.40 -9.13 19.49
C HIS A 4 44.82 -8.83 18.10
N ARG A 5 45.54 -8.00 17.34
CA ARG A 5 45.40 -7.83 15.89
C ARG A 5 46.26 -8.90 15.22
N GLN A 6 45.71 -9.70 14.31
CA GLN A 6 46.47 -10.62 13.47
C GLN A 6 46.83 -9.95 12.14
N ASP A 7 48.13 -9.89 11.86
CA ASP A 7 48.71 -9.43 10.60
C ASP A 7 48.70 -10.57 9.55
N LEU A 8 48.29 -10.24 8.32
CA LEU A 8 48.38 -11.13 7.16
C LEU A 8 49.73 -10.93 6.42
N PRO A 9 50.33 -12.00 5.86
CA PRO A 9 51.66 -11.94 5.26
C PRO A 9 51.65 -11.37 3.83
N ARG A 10 52.64 -10.51 3.55
CA ARG A 10 52.97 -9.97 2.21
C ARG A 10 53.47 -11.08 1.27
N GLN A 11 52.74 -11.30 0.18
CA GLN A 11 53.22 -12.13 -0.94
C GLN A 11 54.15 -11.34 -1.88
N ARG A 12 55.28 -11.97 -2.22
CA ARG A 12 56.31 -11.47 -3.15
C ARG A 12 55.90 -11.73 -4.60
N ARG A 13 56.10 -10.74 -5.47
CA ARG A 13 55.93 -10.85 -6.92
C ARG A 13 57.14 -11.55 -7.57
N PRO A 14 56.95 -12.49 -8.51
CA PRO A 14 58.03 -12.95 -9.37
C PRO A 14 58.16 -12.09 -10.64
N ARG A 15 59.41 -12.02 -11.13
CA ARG A 15 59.85 -11.31 -12.33
C ARG A 15 59.35 -12.01 -13.60
N LEU A 16 58.92 -11.19 -14.56
CA LEU A 16 58.54 -11.57 -15.92
C LEU A 16 59.81 -11.72 -16.79
N VAL A 17 59.92 -12.84 -17.51
CA VAL A 17 60.91 -13.06 -18.58
C VAL A 17 60.17 -13.15 -19.91
N LEU A 18 60.62 -12.37 -20.89
CA LEU A 18 60.16 -12.35 -22.28
C LEU A 18 60.58 -13.61 -23.04
N GLY A 19 59.76 -14.02 -24.02
CA GLY A 19 60.24 -14.73 -25.20
C GLY A 19 59.21 -15.65 -25.84
N GLY A 20 58.57 -15.20 -26.93
CA GLY A 20 57.73 -16.06 -27.76
C GLY A 20 56.96 -15.27 -28.81
N ALA A 21 57.56 -15.08 -29.98
CA ALA A 21 56.87 -14.56 -31.15
C ALA A 21 55.93 -15.64 -31.71
N ALA A 22 54.62 -15.41 -31.63
CA ALA A 22 53.61 -16.24 -32.29
C ALA A 22 53.11 -15.50 -33.55
N LEU A 23 53.20 -16.17 -34.70
CA LEU A 23 52.60 -15.72 -35.95
C LEU A 23 51.07 -15.65 -35.80
N LEU A 24 50.51 -14.46 -36.04
CA LEU A 24 49.07 -14.25 -36.17
C LEU A 24 48.63 -14.55 -37.61
N VAL A 25 47.79 -15.56 -37.78
CA VAL A 25 47.03 -15.79 -39.00
C VAL A 25 45.74 -14.96 -38.90
N PRO A 26 45.38 -14.12 -39.89
CA PRO A 26 44.15 -13.36 -39.84
C PRO A 26 42.96 -14.30 -40.06
N VAL A 27 42.14 -14.48 -39.03
CA VAL A 27 40.80 -15.06 -39.18
C VAL A 27 39.88 -13.94 -39.63
N ALA A 28 39.33 -14.06 -40.84
CA ALA A 28 38.28 -13.17 -41.32
C ALA A 28 37.03 -13.36 -40.44
N VAL A 29 36.72 -12.36 -39.62
CA VAL A 29 35.46 -12.30 -38.87
C VAL A 29 34.41 -11.71 -39.80
N THR A 30 33.51 -12.55 -40.31
CA THR A 30 32.27 -12.09 -40.94
C THR A 30 31.37 -11.50 -39.87
N VAL A 31 31.30 -10.17 -39.82
CA VAL A 31 30.33 -9.45 -39.00
C VAL A 31 28.97 -9.62 -39.67
N PHE A 32 28.10 -10.46 -39.09
CA PHE A 32 26.68 -10.44 -39.43
C PHE A 32 26.11 -9.11 -38.92
N GLN A 33 25.83 -8.18 -39.84
CA GLN A 33 24.96 -7.05 -39.54
C GLN A 33 23.58 -7.60 -39.23
N ALA A 34 23.15 -7.46 -37.97
CA ALA A 34 21.75 -7.65 -37.62
C ALA A 34 20.92 -6.64 -38.42
N PRO A 35 19.75 -7.04 -38.95
CA PRO A 35 18.86 -6.12 -39.63
C PRO A 35 18.50 -4.97 -38.68
N PRO A 36 18.36 -3.73 -39.19
CA PRO A 36 17.97 -2.59 -38.36
C PRO A 36 16.66 -2.93 -37.65
N ALA A 37 16.67 -2.83 -36.32
CA ALA A 37 15.47 -2.97 -35.52
C ALA A 37 14.46 -1.92 -36.00
N THR A 38 13.37 -2.37 -36.59
CA THR A 38 12.23 -1.54 -36.92
C THR A 38 11.71 -0.95 -35.62
N SER A 39 11.97 0.33 -35.39
CA SER A 39 11.33 1.11 -34.34
C SER A 39 9.86 1.27 -34.71
N GLY A 40 9.05 0.27 -34.38
CA GLY A 40 7.61 0.39 -34.38
C GLY A 40 7.23 1.39 -33.29
N SER A 41 6.64 2.50 -33.69
CA SER A 41 5.82 3.31 -32.79
C SER A 41 4.76 2.39 -32.20
N VAL A 42 4.93 2.00 -30.94
CA VAL A 42 3.85 1.40 -30.16
C VAL A 42 2.84 2.52 -29.96
N THR A 43 1.83 2.58 -30.82
CA THR A 43 0.58 3.22 -30.45
C THR A 43 0.16 2.58 -29.14
N ALA A 44 0.11 3.39 -28.07
CA ALA A 44 -0.36 2.96 -26.77
C ALA A 44 -1.68 2.22 -26.98
N SER A 45 -1.66 0.89 -26.82
CA SER A 45 -2.88 0.16 -26.52
C SER A 45 -3.38 0.84 -25.25
N ALA A 46 -4.53 1.52 -25.31
CA ALA A 46 -5.20 2.02 -24.11
C ALA A 46 -5.21 0.84 -23.13
N ALA A 47 -4.51 0.99 -22.01
CA ALA A 47 -4.50 -0.08 -21.04
C ALA A 47 -5.95 -0.28 -20.58
N ARG A 48 -6.31 -1.47 -20.12
CA ARG A 48 -7.68 -1.74 -19.67
C ARG A 48 -7.65 -2.01 -18.19
N ARG A 49 -8.76 -1.70 -17.53
CA ARG A 49 -8.98 -2.15 -16.16
C ARG A 49 -8.85 -3.67 -16.12
N LEU A 50 -7.99 -4.17 -15.24
CA LEU A 50 -7.88 -5.59 -14.95
C LEU A 50 -9.06 -6.01 -14.09
N VAL A 51 -9.82 -7.00 -14.55
CA VAL A 51 -10.99 -7.52 -13.81
C VAL A 51 -10.72 -8.99 -13.49
N ILE A 52 -10.74 -9.33 -12.20
CA ILE A 52 -10.46 -10.66 -11.67
C ILE A 52 -11.72 -11.14 -10.95
N THR A 53 -12.41 -12.11 -11.54
CA THR A 53 -13.66 -12.69 -11.01
C THR A 53 -13.53 -14.18 -10.70
N GLU A 54 -12.33 -14.74 -10.86
CA GLU A 54 -12.04 -16.15 -10.60
C GLU A 54 -10.89 -16.26 -9.62
N GLY A 55 -11.11 -17.06 -8.58
CA GLY A 55 -10.24 -17.23 -7.44
C GLY A 55 -9.64 -18.62 -7.33
N GLY A 56 -8.75 -18.80 -6.36
CA GLY A 56 -8.13 -20.08 -6.03
C GLY A 56 -8.82 -20.81 -4.88
N THR A 57 -7.99 -21.42 -4.03
CA THR A 57 -8.40 -22.05 -2.76
C THR A 57 -7.48 -21.59 -1.63
N PRO A 58 -7.83 -21.77 -0.33
CA PRO A 58 -7.03 -21.26 0.79
C PRO A 58 -5.55 -21.72 0.83
N GLY A 59 -5.20 -22.83 0.17
CA GLY A 59 -3.83 -23.32 0.08
C GLY A 59 -3.18 -23.15 -1.30
N ASN A 60 -3.92 -22.65 -2.28
CA ASN A 60 -3.48 -22.46 -3.65
C ASN A 60 -4.23 -21.27 -4.27
N PRO A 61 -3.89 -20.03 -3.87
CA PRO A 61 -4.50 -18.84 -4.44
C PRO A 61 -4.08 -18.64 -5.89
N VAL A 62 -4.92 -17.96 -6.67
CA VAL A 62 -4.55 -17.54 -8.03
C VAL A 62 -3.71 -16.27 -7.94
N VAL A 63 -2.51 -16.30 -8.53
CA VAL A 63 -1.59 -15.16 -8.53
C VAL A 63 -1.66 -14.42 -9.86
N HIS A 64 -1.97 -13.13 -9.79
CA HIS A 64 -1.91 -12.17 -10.88
C HIS A 64 -0.70 -11.26 -10.66
N ASP A 65 0.43 -11.61 -11.26
CA ASP A 65 1.64 -10.78 -11.24
C ASP A 65 1.71 -9.90 -12.51
N GLY A 66 1.79 -8.59 -12.30
CA GLY A 66 1.89 -7.59 -13.36
C GLY A 66 3.29 -7.47 -13.93
N HIS A 67 4.34 -7.88 -13.22
CA HIS A 67 5.74 -7.67 -13.60
C HIS A 67 6.06 -6.21 -14.01
N GLY A 68 5.46 -5.23 -13.34
CA GLY A 68 5.57 -3.79 -13.62
C GLY A 68 4.65 -3.29 -14.74
N ARG A 69 3.75 -4.12 -15.28
CA ARG A 69 2.81 -3.74 -16.34
C ARG A 69 1.84 -2.66 -15.86
N ALA A 70 1.55 -1.71 -16.76
CA ALA A 70 0.54 -0.69 -16.56
C ALA A 70 -0.88 -1.20 -16.89
N VAL A 71 -1.85 -0.87 -16.05
CA VAL A 71 -3.30 -1.09 -16.25
C VAL A 71 -4.09 0.17 -15.86
N ASP A 72 -5.29 0.36 -16.42
CA ASP A 72 -6.14 1.55 -16.16
C ASP A 72 -6.91 1.47 -14.82
N GLY A 73 -6.65 0.41 -14.05
CA GLY A 73 -7.31 0.11 -12.77
C GLY A 73 -7.34 -1.39 -12.51
N ILE A 74 -7.76 -1.77 -11.31
CA ILE A 74 -7.89 -3.18 -10.92
C ILE A 74 -9.22 -3.36 -10.17
N THR A 75 -9.99 -4.37 -10.52
CA THR A 75 -11.15 -4.85 -9.75
C THR A 75 -10.97 -6.33 -9.47
N VAL A 76 -11.10 -6.71 -8.20
CA VAL A 76 -11.10 -8.10 -7.72
C VAL A 76 -12.44 -8.38 -7.06
N GLU A 77 -13.17 -9.35 -7.60
CA GLU A 77 -14.44 -9.87 -7.07
C GLU A 77 -14.33 -11.40 -7.01
N ALA A 78 -13.47 -11.89 -6.12
CA ALA A 78 -13.14 -13.31 -6.00
C ALA A 78 -12.41 -13.58 -4.68
N ASP A 79 -12.41 -14.84 -4.24
CA ASP A 79 -11.66 -15.27 -3.05
C ASP A 79 -10.29 -15.87 -3.42
N HIS A 80 -9.33 -15.92 -2.49
CA HIS A 80 -8.04 -16.59 -2.68
C HIS A 80 -7.25 -16.05 -3.89
N VAL A 81 -7.05 -14.74 -3.92
CA VAL A 81 -6.38 -14.03 -5.01
C VAL A 81 -5.15 -13.30 -4.48
N VAL A 82 -4.05 -13.31 -5.25
CA VAL A 82 -2.92 -12.39 -5.05
C VAL A 82 -2.81 -11.49 -6.26
N VAL A 83 -2.79 -10.17 -6.05
CA VAL A 83 -2.54 -9.17 -7.10
C VAL A 83 -1.29 -8.38 -6.78
N GLU A 84 -0.31 -8.41 -7.68
CA GLU A 84 0.99 -7.81 -7.40
C GLU A 84 1.70 -7.15 -8.57
N ASN A 85 2.58 -6.22 -8.23
CA ASN A 85 3.54 -5.58 -9.15
C ASN A 85 2.89 -4.90 -10.37
N TYR A 86 1.72 -4.30 -10.22
CA TYR A 86 1.10 -3.45 -11.26
C TYR A 86 1.41 -1.97 -11.05
N THR A 87 1.43 -1.23 -12.17
CA THR A 87 1.32 0.24 -12.15
C THR A 87 -0.07 0.65 -12.63
N VAL A 88 -0.70 1.55 -11.88
CA VAL A 88 -2.04 2.08 -12.15
C VAL A 88 -1.93 3.60 -12.20
N ASP A 89 -1.65 4.15 -13.38
CA ASP A 89 -1.41 5.59 -13.57
C ASP A 89 -2.67 6.29 -14.07
N THR A 90 -3.08 7.34 -13.35
CA THR A 90 -4.28 8.13 -13.59
C THR A 90 -5.57 7.30 -13.75
N PRO A 91 -5.84 6.29 -12.90
CA PRO A 91 -7.06 5.49 -13.05
C PRO A 91 -8.30 6.33 -12.76
N ARG A 92 -9.43 5.93 -13.34
CA ARG A 92 -10.72 6.35 -12.79
C ARG A 92 -10.87 5.71 -11.41
N ALA A 93 -11.21 6.52 -10.40
CA ALA A 93 -11.30 6.03 -9.03
C ALA A 93 -12.47 5.02 -8.84
N PRO A 94 -12.30 4.05 -7.93
CA PRO A 94 -11.06 3.77 -7.21
C PRO A 94 -9.98 3.14 -8.12
N GLY A 95 -8.72 3.40 -7.82
CA GLY A 95 -7.59 2.82 -8.57
C GLY A 95 -7.56 1.30 -8.52
N ILE A 96 -7.70 0.75 -7.30
CA ILE A 96 -7.85 -0.68 -7.02
C ILE A 96 -9.13 -0.87 -6.21
N GLU A 97 -9.94 -1.87 -6.54
CA GLU A 97 -11.14 -2.24 -5.80
C GLU A 97 -11.13 -3.74 -5.52
N VAL A 98 -11.39 -4.11 -4.27
CA VAL A 98 -11.29 -5.49 -3.80
C VAL A 98 -12.51 -5.86 -2.99
N THR A 99 -13.18 -6.94 -3.37
CA THR A 99 -14.26 -7.55 -2.62
C THR A 99 -14.10 -9.06 -2.63
N GLY A 100 -14.04 -9.67 -1.43
CA GLY A 100 -13.95 -11.13 -1.26
C GLY A 100 -13.14 -11.50 -0.02
N HIS A 101 -12.61 -12.73 0.01
CA HIS A 101 -11.94 -13.29 1.17
C HIS A 101 -10.55 -13.83 0.83
N ASP A 102 -9.60 -13.72 1.76
CA ASP A 102 -8.21 -14.20 1.58
C ASP A 102 -7.55 -13.63 0.32
N ILE A 103 -7.59 -12.30 0.20
CA ILE A 103 -7.01 -11.56 -0.92
C ILE A 103 -5.75 -10.83 -0.45
N THR A 104 -4.67 -10.93 -1.22
CA THR A 104 -3.45 -10.15 -1.01
C THR A 104 -3.25 -9.17 -2.16
N VAL A 105 -3.23 -7.87 -1.85
CA VAL A 105 -2.83 -6.81 -2.78
C VAL A 105 -1.47 -6.30 -2.35
N ARG A 106 -0.44 -6.50 -3.16
CA ARG A 106 0.93 -6.12 -2.75
C ARG A 106 1.80 -5.52 -3.84
N ASN A 107 2.70 -4.62 -3.44
CA ASN A 107 3.70 -4.00 -4.32
C ASN A 107 3.10 -3.35 -5.58
N ASN A 108 1.85 -2.90 -5.52
CA ASN A 108 1.23 -2.14 -6.61
C ASN A 108 1.49 -0.65 -6.42
N THR A 109 1.51 0.11 -7.52
CA THR A 109 1.62 1.57 -7.49
C THR A 109 0.38 2.20 -8.12
N VAL A 110 -0.32 3.07 -7.38
CA VAL A 110 -1.45 3.88 -7.88
C VAL A 110 -1.05 5.34 -7.88
N VAL A 111 -1.26 6.04 -9.00
CA VAL A 111 -0.83 7.44 -9.16
C VAL A 111 -2.00 8.27 -9.68
N ARG A 112 -2.34 9.35 -8.97
CA ARG A 112 -3.34 10.35 -9.38
C ARG A 112 -4.69 9.76 -9.83
N PRO A 113 -5.34 8.93 -8.99
CA PRO A 113 -6.73 8.53 -9.23
C PRO A 113 -7.62 9.77 -9.46
N HIS A 114 -8.63 9.64 -10.32
CA HIS A 114 -9.49 10.76 -10.70
C HIS A 114 -10.95 10.36 -10.89
N GLY A 115 -11.84 11.34 -10.77
CA GLY A 115 -13.30 11.10 -10.82
C GLY A 115 -13.78 10.32 -9.59
N GLY A 116 -15.11 10.23 -9.41
CA GLY A 116 -15.67 9.74 -8.14
C GLY A 116 -15.10 10.56 -6.97
N ASP A 117 -14.84 9.88 -5.85
CA ASP A 117 -14.21 10.51 -4.68
C ASP A 117 -12.71 10.74 -4.87
N GLY A 118 -12.06 9.96 -5.74
CA GLY A 118 -10.63 10.08 -6.02
C GLY A 118 -9.75 9.07 -5.28
N ASP A 119 -10.32 7.99 -4.75
CA ASP A 119 -9.55 7.06 -3.91
C ASP A 119 -8.53 6.21 -4.67
N GLY A 120 -7.45 5.89 -3.96
CA GLY A 120 -6.43 4.96 -4.44
C GLY A 120 -6.89 3.51 -4.43
N LEU A 121 -7.41 3.05 -3.30
CA LEU A 121 -7.80 1.65 -3.09
C LEU A 121 -9.06 1.54 -2.21
N ARG A 122 -10.03 0.73 -2.64
CA ARG A 122 -11.19 0.33 -1.81
C ARG A 122 -11.17 -1.17 -1.52
N PHE A 123 -11.59 -1.57 -0.32
CA PHE A 123 -11.53 -2.98 0.09
C PHE A 123 -12.71 -3.42 0.97
N PHE A 124 -13.18 -4.66 0.76
CA PHE A 124 -14.31 -5.26 1.48
C PHE A 124 -14.14 -6.78 1.64
N GLY A 125 -14.61 -7.30 2.78
CA GLY A 125 -14.59 -8.74 3.10
C GLY A 125 -13.53 -9.14 4.13
N ASP A 126 -13.24 -10.44 4.25
CA ASP A 126 -12.41 -10.94 5.34
C ASP A 126 -11.01 -11.43 4.90
N ASP A 127 -10.07 -11.49 5.85
CA ASP A 127 -8.72 -12.06 5.66
C ASP A 127 -7.89 -11.35 4.58
N LEU A 128 -8.04 -10.03 4.49
CA LEU A 128 -7.37 -9.21 3.49
C LEU A 128 -5.95 -8.82 3.91
N ARG A 129 -5.03 -8.76 2.95
CA ARG A 129 -3.65 -8.28 3.15
C ARG A 129 -3.29 -7.23 2.11
N ILE A 130 -3.08 -6.00 2.55
CA ILE A 130 -2.71 -4.85 1.70
C ILE A 130 -1.27 -4.47 2.09
N LEU A 131 -0.29 -4.89 1.27
CA LEU A 131 1.11 -4.95 1.68
C LEU A 131 2.04 -4.19 0.73
N GLY A 132 2.80 -3.21 1.23
CA GLY A 132 3.89 -2.60 0.45
C GLY A 132 3.43 -1.86 -0.81
N ASN A 133 2.18 -1.44 -0.90
CA ASN A 133 1.68 -0.65 -2.03
C ASN A 133 2.09 0.82 -1.88
N THR A 134 2.20 1.52 -3.00
CA THR A 134 2.38 2.98 -3.03
C THR A 134 1.18 3.61 -3.71
N ILE A 135 0.54 4.54 -3.04
CA ILE A 135 -0.58 5.32 -3.56
C ILE A 135 -0.21 6.78 -3.40
N ARG A 136 -0.32 7.57 -4.48
CA ARG A 136 0.07 8.97 -4.41
C ARG A 136 -0.71 9.93 -5.29
N GLY A 137 -0.83 11.17 -4.81
CA GLY A 137 -1.45 12.28 -5.54
C GLY A 137 -2.96 12.14 -5.67
N THR A 138 -3.65 11.67 -4.63
CA THR A 138 -5.13 11.72 -4.59
C THR A 138 -5.55 13.18 -4.52
N SER A 139 -6.77 13.51 -4.97
CA SER A 139 -7.20 14.91 -4.96
C SER A 139 -8.67 15.14 -4.62
N ASN A 140 -8.91 16.05 -3.67
CA ASN A 140 -10.23 16.47 -3.20
C ASN A 140 -11.04 17.30 -4.21
N ARG A 141 -10.55 17.43 -5.45
CA ARG A 141 -11.20 18.23 -6.49
C ARG A 141 -12.67 17.85 -6.71
N HIS A 142 -13.04 16.58 -6.52
CA HIS A 142 -14.39 16.07 -6.81
C HIS A 142 -15.06 15.33 -5.65
N GLY A 143 -14.36 15.11 -4.54
CA GLY A 143 -14.86 14.35 -3.39
C GLY A 143 -13.81 14.27 -2.28
N HIS A 144 -13.94 13.29 -1.40
CA HIS A 144 -13.00 13.01 -0.32
C HIS A 144 -12.02 11.93 -0.77
N ALA A 145 -10.85 12.32 -1.25
CA ALA A 145 -9.96 11.41 -1.97
C ALA A 145 -8.96 10.72 -1.03
N ASP A 146 -9.31 9.52 -0.58
CA ASP A 146 -8.52 8.75 0.36
C ASP A 146 -7.43 7.91 -0.31
N CYS A 147 -6.35 7.64 0.42
CA CYS A 147 -5.39 6.63 0.00
C CYS A 147 -6.05 5.24 -0.03
N MET A 148 -6.73 4.88 1.06
CA MET A 148 -7.47 3.64 1.23
C MET A 148 -8.80 3.89 1.92
N GLN A 149 -9.88 3.26 1.45
CA GLN A 149 -11.21 3.47 2.02
C GLN A 149 -12.04 2.18 2.06
N THR A 150 -12.81 2.01 3.14
CA THR A 150 -14.06 1.24 3.14
C THR A 150 -15.24 2.21 3.31
N PHE A 151 -16.46 1.74 3.05
CA PHE A 151 -17.71 2.44 3.36
C PHE A 151 -18.76 1.40 3.77
N ALA A 152 -19.90 1.83 4.32
CA ALA A 152 -20.84 0.94 5.00
C ALA A 152 -22.22 0.75 4.34
N SER A 153 -22.54 1.48 3.26
CA SER A 153 -23.91 1.60 2.73
C SER A 153 -24.52 0.31 2.17
N ASP A 154 -23.76 -0.45 1.39
CA ASP A 154 -24.23 -1.62 0.63
C ASP A 154 -23.09 -2.62 0.37
N THR A 155 -22.10 -2.59 1.24
CA THR A 155 -20.84 -3.31 1.14
C THR A 155 -20.65 -4.27 2.30
N PRO A 156 -20.00 -5.43 2.06
CA PRO A 156 -19.66 -6.33 3.15
C PRO A 156 -18.76 -5.64 4.18
N PRO A 157 -18.96 -5.91 5.49
CA PRO A 157 -18.01 -5.48 6.52
C PRO A 157 -16.64 -6.11 6.30
N SER A 158 -15.60 -5.48 6.85
CA SER A 158 -14.22 -5.98 6.71
C SER A 158 -13.68 -6.60 8.00
N ARG A 159 -13.10 -7.81 7.95
CA ARG A 159 -12.50 -8.45 9.14
C ARG A 159 -11.14 -9.06 8.90
N ARG A 160 -10.31 -9.10 9.95
CA ARG A 160 -8.97 -9.71 9.90
C ARG A 160 -8.14 -9.11 8.75
N VAL A 161 -8.09 -7.79 8.72
CA VAL A 161 -7.43 -7.03 7.65
C VAL A 161 -6.05 -6.61 8.13
N LEU A 162 -5.01 -6.92 7.35
CA LEU A 162 -3.66 -6.45 7.57
C LEU A 162 -3.29 -5.42 6.50
N ILE A 163 -3.00 -4.20 6.94
CA ILE A 163 -2.48 -3.10 6.11
C ILE A 163 -1.07 -2.78 6.60
N GLU A 164 -0.06 -3.18 5.84
CA GLU A 164 1.34 -3.10 6.27
C GLU A 164 2.29 -2.55 5.22
N GLY A 165 3.19 -1.67 5.66
CA GLY A 165 4.32 -1.22 4.84
C GLY A 165 3.92 -0.40 3.62
N ASN A 166 2.68 0.09 3.55
CA ASN A 166 2.20 0.90 2.43
C ASN A 166 2.67 2.35 2.56
N ARG A 167 2.77 3.03 1.42
CA ARG A 167 3.10 4.46 1.34
C ARG A 167 1.93 5.21 0.72
N CYS A 168 1.39 6.14 1.48
CA CYS A 168 0.37 7.09 1.08
C CYS A 168 1.04 8.47 1.04
N GLU A 169 1.35 8.95 -0.16
CA GLU A 169 2.15 10.17 -0.40
C GLU A 169 1.33 11.21 -1.16
N ASP A 170 1.45 12.49 -0.83
CA ASP A 170 0.63 13.55 -1.43
C ASP A 170 -0.88 13.18 -1.44
N ILE A 171 -1.48 12.91 -0.27
CA ILE A 171 -2.88 12.52 -0.15
C ILE A 171 -3.70 13.71 0.35
N ASP A 172 -4.66 14.19 -0.43
CA ASP A 172 -5.48 15.33 -0.01
C ASP A 172 -6.35 14.97 1.21
N ASN A 173 -7.05 13.83 1.21
CA ASN A 173 -7.87 13.40 2.35
C ASN A 173 -7.13 12.45 3.30
N MET A 174 -7.68 11.27 3.62
CA MET A 174 -7.16 10.40 4.66
C MET A 174 -6.26 9.30 4.08
N CYS A 175 -5.31 8.87 4.90
CA CYS A 175 -4.49 7.69 4.65
C CYS A 175 -5.34 6.40 4.74
N LEU A 176 -6.29 6.37 5.68
CA LEU A 176 -7.31 5.32 5.78
C LEU A 176 -8.62 5.91 6.34
N MET A 177 -9.71 5.72 5.61
CA MET A 177 -11.07 5.78 6.15
C MET A 177 -11.59 4.35 6.28
N ALA A 178 -11.88 3.92 7.50
CA ALA A 178 -12.41 2.59 7.79
C ALA A 178 -13.76 2.70 8.49
N GLU A 179 -14.78 2.18 7.82
CA GLU A 179 -16.18 2.29 8.18
C GLU A 179 -16.79 0.90 8.44
N GLY A 180 -17.61 0.84 9.49
CA GLY A 180 -18.37 -0.32 9.90
C GLY A 180 -19.85 -0.19 9.58
N PRO A 181 -20.57 -1.31 9.40
CA PRO A 181 -21.95 -1.32 8.93
C PRO A 181 -22.94 -0.60 9.87
N ASN A 182 -22.57 -0.26 11.11
CA ASN A 182 -23.42 0.46 12.05
C ASN A 182 -23.03 1.95 12.19
N ASP A 183 -22.23 2.49 11.26
CA ASP A 183 -22.02 3.92 11.16
C ASP A 183 -23.29 4.68 10.72
N GLY A 184 -23.19 5.98 10.45
CA GLY A 184 -24.34 6.81 10.09
C GLY A 184 -24.96 6.51 8.72
N GLU A 185 -24.22 5.89 7.81
CA GLU A 185 -24.59 5.57 6.43
C GLU A 185 -24.78 4.07 6.20
N GLY A 186 -24.43 3.25 7.19
CA GLY A 186 -24.41 1.80 7.09
C GLY A 186 -25.76 1.08 7.10
N ASP A 187 -25.76 -0.15 6.62
CA ASP A 187 -26.94 -1.02 6.53
C ASP A 187 -27.27 -1.79 7.84
N GLY A 188 -26.40 -1.70 8.84
CA GLY A 188 -26.49 -2.37 10.14
C GLY A 188 -26.13 -3.86 10.10
N HIS A 189 -25.62 -4.38 8.98
CA HIS A 189 -25.38 -5.81 8.79
C HIS A 189 -23.91 -6.20 8.97
N GLY A 190 -23.63 -6.78 10.13
CA GLY A 190 -22.34 -7.35 10.46
C GLY A 190 -21.50 -6.43 11.34
N VAL A 191 -20.17 -6.55 11.26
CA VAL A 191 -19.21 -5.87 12.13
C VAL A 191 -17.89 -5.77 11.38
N THR A 192 -17.34 -4.57 11.23
CA THR A 192 -15.95 -4.38 10.80
C THR A 192 -15.05 -4.51 12.03
N SER A 193 -14.04 -5.39 11.98
CA SER A 193 -13.24 -5.70 13.18
C SER A 193 -11.87 -6.33 12.89
N ASP A 194 -10.94 -6.25 13.85
CA ASP A 194 -9.62 -6.89 13.76
C ASP A 194 -8.83 -6.38 12.55
N LEU A 195 -8.70 -5.05 12.47
CA LEU A 195 -7.90 -4.36 11.46
C LEU A 195 -6.56 -3.98 12.06
N THR A 196 -5.47 -4.47 11.48
CA THR A 196 -4.10 -4.08 11.84
C THR A 196 -3.54 -3.14 10.79
N PHE A 197 -3.25 -1.90 11.18
CA PHE A 197 -2.59 -0.89 10.37
C PHE A 197 -1.20 -0.63 10.93
N ARG A 198 -0.15 -1.19 10.31
CA ARG A 198 1.21 -1.14 10.85
C ARG A 198 2.30 -0.79 9.86
N ASP A 199 3.31 -0.08 10.36
CA ASP A 199 4.52 0.24 9.59
C ASP A 199 4.23 0.97 8.26
N ASN A 200 3.12 1.70 8.16
CA ASN A 200 2.74 2.48 6.98
C ASN A 200 3.25 3.92 7.07
N HIS A 201 3.37 4.59 5.93
CA HIS A 201 3.70 6.01 5.82
C HIS A 201 2.49 6.79 5.33
N CYS A 202 2.13 7.85 6.06
CA CYS A 202 0.95 8.68 5.81
C CYS A 202 1.31 10.15 5.67
N GLU A 203 1.04 10.72 4.50
CA GLU A 203 1.17 12.14 4.19
C GLU A 203 -0.20 12.71 3.77
N THR A 204 -1.00 13.08 4.77
CA THR A 204 -2.33 13.70 4.62
C THR A 204 -2.22 15.22 4.60
N LEU A 205 -2.74 15.87 3.55
CA LEU A 205 -2.52 17.29 3.27
C LEU A 205 -3.68 18.20 3.65
N GLU A 206 -4.94 17.76 3.49
CA GLU A 206 -6.12 18.62 3.68
C GLU A 206 -7.10 18.12 4.76
N ALA A 207 -7.21 16.81 5.00
CA ALA A 207 -8.09 16.28 6.05
C ALA A 207 -7.62 16.67 7.46
N SER A 208 -8.57 16.66 8.41
CA SER A 208 -8.28 16.93 9.83
C SER A 208 -7.54 15.78 10.52
N GLN A 209 -7.54 14.58 9.92
CA GLN A 209 -6.92 13.38 10.46
C GLN A 209 -6.34 12.48 9.37
N ALA A 210 -5.29 11.72 9.71
CA ALA A 210 -4.66 10.79 8.77
C ALA A 210 -5.38 9.44 8.72
N LEU A 211 -5.86 8.93 9.87
CA LEU A 211 -6.70 7.73 9.94
C LEU A 211 -8.03 8.08 10.59
N MET A 212 -9.12 7.52 10.08
CA MET A 212 -10.43 7.60 10.70
C MET A 212 -11.06 6.22 10.76
N PHE A 213 -11.58 5.89 11.93
CA PHE A 213 -12.30 4.64 12.19
C PHE A 213 -13.69 4.95 12.74
N GLU A 214 -14.72 4.55 12.01
CA GLU A 214 -16.12 4.65 12.41
C GLU A 214 -16.74 3.25 12.50
N ASP A 215 -17.28 2.86 13.66
CA ASP A 215 -17.81 1.51 13.92
C ASP A 215 -16.82 0.35 13.65
N VAL A 216 -15.54 0.54 13.97
CA VAL A 216 -14.49 -0.49 13.81
C VAL A 216 -14.03 -1.03 15.16
N ARG A 217 -14.14 -2.34 15.36
CA ARG A 217 -13.72 -2.99 16.61
C ARG A 217 -12.31 -3.55 16.56
N ASP A 218 -11.60 -3.46 17.67
CA ASP A 218 -10.30 -4.12 17.90
C ASP A 218 -9.24 -3.74 16.86
N ALA A 219 -9.22 -2.48 16.42
CA ALA A 219 -8.19 -1.97 15.52
C ALA A 219 -6.81 -1.90 16.22
N THR A 220 -5.75 -2.32 15.56
CA THR A 220 -4.36 -2.15 16.03
C THR A 220 -3.61 -1.20 15.12
N ILE A 221 -3.18 -0.06 15.63
CA ILE A 221 -2.43 0.97 14.90
C ILE A 221 -1.03 1.12 15.51
N THR A 222 0.00 0.66 14.80
CA THR A 222 1.36 0.63 15.38
C THR A 222 2.51 0.83 14.40
N GLY A 223 3.58 1.49 14.82
CA GLY A 223 4.80 1.63 14.01
C GLY A 223 4.64 2.54 12.78
N ASN A 224 3.52 3.24 12.63
CA ASN A 224 3.26 4.08 11.46
C ASN A 224 4.00 5.41 11.55
N THR A 225 4.28 6.01 10.39
CA THR A 225 4.82 7.37 10.28
C THR A 225 3.74 8.32 9.77
N PHE A 226 3.37 9.30 10.58
CA PHE A 226 2.48 10.40 10.20
C PHE A 226 3.32 11.63 9.85
N ALA A 227 3.57 11.80 8.55
CA ALA A 227 4.61 12.69 8.03
C ALA A 227 4.14 14.10 7.69
N ALA A 228 2.83 14.36 7.74
CA ALA A 228 2.22 15.66 7.47
C ALA A 228 1.70 16.33 8.75
N ALA A 229 0.84 17.35 8.63
CA ALA A 229 0.35 18.15 9.75
C ALA A 229 -1.19 18.31 9.79
N PRO A 230 -1.98 17.23 9.74
CA PRO A 230 -3.40 17.30 10.11
C PRO A 230 -3.57 17.73 11.58
N ASP A 231 -4.80 18.04 12.02
CA ASP A 231 -5.06 18.40 13.43
C ASP A 231 -4.65 17.26 14.37
N HIS A 232 -4.99 16.02 14.02
CA HIS A 232 -4.61 14.83 14.77
C HIS A 232 -4.25 13.65 13.85
N ALA A 233 -3.59 12.62 14.39
CA ALA A 233 -3.18 11.48 13.55
C ALA A 233 -4.32 10.47 13.35
N ILE A 234 -5.04 10.12 14.41
CA ILE A 234 -5.99 9.00 14.46
C ILE A 234 -7.31 9.45 15.08
N GLY A 235 -8.41 9.37 14.32
CA GLY A 235 -9.78 9.57 14.80
C GLY A 235 -10.48 8.24 15.07
N LEU A 236 -11.08 8.10 16.26
CA LEU A 236 -11.85 6.94 16.69
C LEU A 236 -13.28 7.37 17.07
N ALA A 237 -14.26 7.07 16.22
CA ALA A 237 -15.63 7.53 16.39
C ALA A 237 -16.66 6.39 16.27
N ARG A 238 -17.90 6.69 16.67
CA ARG A 238 -19.09 5.85 16.41
C ARG A 238 -18.95 4.40 16.86
N GLY A 239 -18.49 4.17 18.08
CA GLY A 239 -18.40 2.83 18.66
C GLY A 239 -17.17 2.04 18.20
N SER A 240 -16.15 2.71 17.67
CA SER A 240 -14.85 2.12 17.34
C SER A 240 -14.07 1.72 18.61
N THR A 241 -14.45 0.58 19.17
CA THR A 241 -14.06 0.11 20.50
C THR A 241 -12.88 -0.86 20.45
N GLY A 242 -12.16 -0.99 21.57
CA GLY A 242 -11.05 -1.96 21.70
C GLY A 242 -9.77 -1.59 20.95
N ALA A 243 -9.68 -0.38 20.39
CA ALA A 243 -8.51 0.04 19.62
C ALA A 243 -7.22 0.05 20.46
N HIS A 244 -6.11 -0.36 19.84
CA HIS A 244 -4.78 -0.37 20.43
C HIS A 244 -3.81 0.46 19.58
N VAL A 245 -3.30 1.54 20.16
CA VAL A 245 -2.40 2.50 19.49
C VAL A 245 -1.04 2.50 20.19
N SER A 246 0.05 2.27 19.45
CA SER A 246 1.38 2.30 20.05
C SER A 246 2.53 2.48 19.06
N GLY A 247 3.59 3.17 19.48
CA GLY A 247 4.88 3.17 18.76
C GLY A 247 4.85 3.85 17.39
N ASN A 248 3.90 4.77 17.15
CA ASN A 248 3.88 5.57 15.93
C ASN A 248 4.88 6.73 16.03
N ASP A 249 5.43 7.12 14.88
CA ASP A 249 6.21 8.35 14.70
C ASP A 249 5.26 9.44 14.18
N VAL A 250 4.97 10.42 15.03
CA VAL A 250 3.98 11.46 14.79
C VAL A 250 4.70 12.78 14.57
N SER A 251 4.43 13.44 13.44
CA SER A 251 4.93 14.78 13.17
C SER A 251 4.70 15.72 14.38
N PRO A 252 5.68 16.54 14.77
CA PRO A 252 5.53 17.47 15.90
C PRO A 252 4.49 18.56 15.63
N ASP A 253 4.07 18.74 14.37
CA ASP A 253 3.06 19.71 13.98
C ASP A 253 1.62 19.18 14.14
N ILE A 254 1.45 17.87 14.40
CA ILE A 254 0.17 17.26 14.77
C ILE A 254 -0.12 17.56 16.25
N ARG A 255 -1.32 18.05 16.55
CA ARG A 255 -1.67 18.55 17.89
C ARG A 255 -1.78 17.44 18.93
N TYR A 256 -2.33 16.30 18.55
CA TYR A 256 -2.43 15.11 19.38
C TYR A 256 -2.50 13.85 18.51
N GLU A 257 -1.99 12.73 19.02
CA GLU A 257 -1.97 11.48 18.25
C GLU A 257 -3.37 10.89 18.06
N VAL A 258 -4.21 10.91 19.11
CA VAL A 258 -5.52 10.23 19.10
C VAL A 258 -6.65 11.18 19.51
N GLY A 259 -7.61 11.34 18.61
CA GLY A 259 -8.94 11.89 18.88
C GLY A 259 -9.94 10.75 19.07
N ILE A 260 -10.79 10.84 20.09
CA ILE A 260 -11.74 9.76 20.42
C ILE A 260 -13.05 10.33 20.97
N ASP A 261 -14.17 9.76 20.54
CA ASP A 261 -15.47 10.06 21.15
C ASP A 261 -15.79 9.12 22.33
N GLU A 262 -16.79 9.48 23.14
CA GLU A 262 -17.17 8.70 24.33
C GLU A 262 -17.58 7.26 24.00
N SER A 263 -18.15 7.04 22.81
CA SER A 263 -18.64 5.72 22.39
C SER A 263 -17.51 4.76 22.03
N SER A 264 -16.35 5.29 21.65
CA SER A 264 -15.15 4.54 21.26
C SER A 264 -14.16 4.29 22.41
N LEU A 265 -14.30 4.98 23.55
CA LEU A 265 -13.45 4.79 24.74
C LEU A 265 -13.38 3.35 25.28
N PRO A 266 -14.47 2.55 25.30
CA PRO A 266 -14.43 1.20 25.88
C PRO A 266 -13.34 0.31 25.26
N GLY A 267 -12.44 -0.19 26.12
CA GLY A 267 -11.38 -1.11 25.73
C GLY A 267 -10.17 -0.46 25.04
N TYR A 268 -10.20 0.86 24.79
CA TYR A 268 -9.08 1.60 24.20
C TYR A 268 -7.79 1.44 25.01
N ARG A 269 -6.66 1.30 24.31
CA ARG A 269 -5.31 1.25 24.87
C ARG A 269 -4.37 2.06 24.00
N GLY A 270 -3.71 3.06 24.56
CA GLY A 270 -2.76 3.87 23.81
C GLY A 270 -2.39 5.16 24.54
N PRO A 271 -1.87 6.17 23.81
CA PRO A 271 -1.66 7.51 24.31
C PRO A 271 -2.92 8.12 24.95
N GLU A 272 -2.75 9.11 25.82
CA GLU A 272 -3.91 9.86 26.32
C GLU A 272 -4.58 10.59 25.15
N PRO A 273 -5.90 10.42 24.94
CA PRO A 273 -6.60 11.13 23.89
C PRO A 273 -6.54 12.65 24.09
N GLY A 274 -6.29 13.39 23.01
CA GLY A 274 -6.10 14.84 23.08
C GLY A 274 -7.35 15.67 22.78
N GLY A 275 -8.39 15.05 22.20
CA GLY A 275 -9.56 15.76 21.71
C GLY A 275 -10.63 14.85 21.11
N PRO A 276 -11.67 15.45 20.49
CA PRO A 276 -12.62 14.71 19.67
C PRO A 276 -11.93 14.06 18.46
N PRO A 277 -12.56 13.03 17.86
CA PRO A 277 -12.13 12.50 16.58
C PRO A 277 -12.46 13.45 15.42
#